data_AF-A0A957WGQ3-F1
#
_entry.id   AF-A0A957WGQ3-F1
#
_cell.length_a   1.000
_cell.length_b   1.000
_cell.length_c   1.000
_cell.angle_alpha   90.00
_cell.angle_beta   90.00
_cell.angle_gamma   90.00
#
_symmetry.space_group_name_H-M   'P 1'
#
loop_
_entity.id
_entity.type
_entity.pdbx_description
1 polymer ?
#
loop_
_entity_poly.entity_id
_entity_poly.type
_entity_poly.pdbx_seq_one_letter_code
_entity_poly.pdbx_strand_id
1 'polypeptide(L)' 'KMAEIEERYADATITHVDGVSVDYDDWHFNVRPSNTEPLLRLNLEAKSKALMEEKRDQILDIIRS' A
#
# COMPACT_ATOMS: atom_id res chain seq x y z
N LYS A 1 -11.31 -2.48 2.40
CA LYS A 1 -9.83 -2.33 2.45
C LYS A 1 -9.30 -1.56 1.27
N MET A 2 -9.42 -2.04 0.03
CA MET A 2 -8.92 -1.29 -1.14
C MET A 2 -9.48 0.14 -1.23
N ALA A 3 -10.81 0.31 -1.15
CA ALA A 3 -11.44 1.64 -1.15
C ALA A 3 -11.01 2.55 0.02
N GLU A 4 -10.78 1.97 1.20
CA GLU A 4 -10.32 2.70 2.40
C GLU A 4 -8.87 3.19 2.22
N ILE A 5 -8.03 2.37 1.57
CA ILE A 5 -6.66 2.75 1.19
C ILE A 5 -6.71 3.90 0.18
N GLU A 6 -7.53 3.80 -0.87
CA GLU A 6 -7.66 4.85 -1.89
C GLU A 6 -8.15 6.17 -1.29
N GLU A 7 -9.11 6.14 -0.36
CA GLU A 7 -9.59 7.34 0.33
C GLU A 7 -8.49 7.96 1.21
N ARG A 8 -7.72 7.14 1.93
CA ARG A 8 -6.69 7.62 2.86
C ARG A 8 -5.45 8.19 2.17
N TYR A 9 -5.16 7.75 0.95
CA TYR A 9 -4.02 8.20 0.15
C TYR A 9 -4.46 8.95 -1.12
N ALA A 10 -5.63 9.60 -1.09
CA ALA A 10 -6.20 10.32 -2.23
C ALA A 10 -5.36 11.53 -2.70
N ASP A 11 -4.34 11.93 -1.93
CA ASP A 11 -3.37 12.97 -2.27
C ASP A 11 -2.17 12.44 -3.08
N ALA A 12 -2.05 11.12 -3.27
CA ALA A 12 -1.02 10.47 -4.06
C ALA A 12 -1.43 10.27 -5.53
N THR A 13 -0.49 9.83 -6.35
CA THR A 13 -0.86 9.20 -7.64
C THR A 13 -1.34 7.78 -7.36
N ILE A 14 -2.58 7.47 -7.79
CA ILE A 14 -3.19 6.15 -7.60
C ILE A 14 -3.35 5.46 -8.96
N THR A 15 -2.96 4.19 -9.04
CA THR A 15 -3.24 3.33 -10.19
C THR A 15 -3.79 1.97 -9.77
N HIS A 16 -4.53 1.31 -10.67
CA HIS A 16 -5.26 0.08 -10.38
C HIS A 16 -4.74 -1.15 -11.13
N VAL A 17 -3.47 -1.14 -11.54
CA VAL A 17 -2.85 -2.25 -12.27
C VAL A 17 -2.42 -3.33 -11.27
N ASP A 18 -3.09 -4.49 -11.32
CA ASP A 18 -2.85 -5.63 -10.41
C ASP A 18 -2.90 -5.24 -8.93
N GLY A 19 -4.00 -4.58 -8.52
CA GLY A 19 -4.22 -4.11 -7.16
C GLY A 19 -4.47 -2.61 -7.09
N VAL A 20 -4.11 -1.99 -5.97
CA VAL A 20 -4.07 -0.54 -5.78
C VAL A 20 -2.61 -0.19 -5.51
N SER A 21 -2.03 0.60 -6.41
CA SER A 21 -0.72 1.20 -6.24
C SER A 21 -0.87 2.67 -5.88
N VAL A 22 -0.05 3.13 -4.94
CA VAL A 22 -0.01 4.50 -4.45
C VAL A 22 1.45 4.97 -4.51
N ASP A 23 1.66 6.05 -5.25
CA ASP A 23 3.00 6.57 -5.55
C ASP A 23 3.16 8.01 -5.00
N TYR A 24 4.18 8.18 -4.14
CA TYR A 24 4.71 9.47 -3.69
C TYR A 24 6.17 9.63 -4.14
N ASP A 25 6.72 10.85 -4.03
CA ASP A 25 8.09 11.15 -4.48
C ASP A 25 9.19 10.34 -3.76
N ASP A 26 8.95 9.97 -2.50
CA ASP A 26 9.95 9.32 -1.64
C ASP A 26 9.64 7.86 -1.31
N TRP A 27 8.44 7.38 -1.63
CA TRP A 27 7.99 6.03 -1.30
C TRP A 27 6.76 5.65 -2.11
N HIS A 28 6.55 4.34 -2.30
CA HIS A 28 5.39 3.80 -2.99
C HIS A 28 4.99 2.46 -2.38
N PHE A 29 3.76 2.04 -2.64
CA PHE A 29 3.34 0.69 -2.32
C PHE A 29 2.28 0.18 -3.30
N ASN A 30 2.14 -1.14 -3.35
CA ASN A 30 1.07 -1.85 -4.02
C ASN A 30 0.42 -2.84 -3.06
N VAL A 31 -0.91 -2.78 -2.96
CA VAL A 31 -1.73 -3.80 -2.28
C VAL A 31 -2.55 -4.55 -3.31
N ARG A 32 -2.51 -5.89 -3.26
CA ARG A 32 -3.27 -6.73 -4.19
C ARG A 32 -3.76 -8.03 -3.57
N PRO A 33 -4.89 -8.60 -4.05
CA PRO A 33 -5.28 -9.95 -3.69
C PRO A 33 -4.21 -10.97 -4.13
N SER A 34 -3.94 -11.98 -3.29
CA SER A 34 -3.13 -13.11 -3.72
C SER A 34 -3.97 -14.03 -4.62
N ASN A 35 -3.39 -14.45 -5.76
CA ASN A 35 -4.08 -15.32 -6.70
C ASN A 35 -4.20 -16.78 -6.23
N THR A 36 -3.38 -17.18 -5.26
CA THR A 36 -3.24 -18.59 -4.85
C THR A 36 -3.62 -18.85 -3.39
N GLU A 37 -3.79 -17.81 -2.59
CA GLU A 37 -4.01 -17.91 -1.14
C GLU A 37 -5.02 -16.84 -0.69
N PRO A 38 -5.81 -17.09 0.37
CA PRO A 38 -6.81 -16.13 0.85
C PRO A 38 -6.18 -15.00 1.68
N LEU A 39 -5.25 -14.24 1.08
CA LEU A 39 -4.52 -13.14 1.72
C LEU A 39 -4.33 -11.95 0.78
N LEU A 40 -4.05 -10.78 1.38
CA LEU A 40 -3.57 -9.60 0.66
C LEU A 40 -2.04 -9.57 0.67
N ARG A 41 -1.45 -9.16 -0.47
CA ARG A 41 -0.02 -8.90 -0.61
C ARG A 41 0.21 -7.40 -0.53
N LEU A 42 1.21 -7.00 0.26
CA LEU A 42 1.71 -5.64 0.34
C LEU A 42 3.17 -5.62 -0.13
N ASN A 43 3.45 -4.91 -1.22
CA ASN A 43 4.80 -4.57 -1.65
C ASN A 43 5.00 -3.07 -1.35
N LEU A 44 6.06 -2.70 -0.64
CA LEU A 44 6.32 -1.32 -0.26
C LEU A 44 7.81 -1.02 -0.34
N GLU A 45 8.16 0.10 -0.95
CA GLU A 45 9.53 0.60 -1.03
C GLU A 45 9.58 2.08 -0.63
N ALA A 46 10.69 2.48 -0.04
CA ALA A 46 10.94 3.87 0.32
C ALA A 46 12.43 4.20 0.21
N LYS A 47 12.75 5.49 0.06
CA LYS A 47 14.15 5.97 0.00
C LYS A 47 14.97 5.70 1.26
N SER A 48 14.34 5.39 2.40
CA SER A 48 15.03 4.98 3.62
C SER A 48 14.31 3.84 4.33
N LYS A 49 15.08 3.03 5.08
CA LYS A 49 14.52 1.94 5.89
C LYS A 49 13.54 2.43 6.95
N ALA A 50 13.85 3.55 7.63
CA ALA A 50 12.99 4.12 8.65
C ALA A 50 11.63 4.55 8.07
N LEU A 51 11.63 5.23 6.92
CA LEU A 51 10.40 5.60 6.22
C LEU A 51 9.62 4.36 5.75
N MET A 52 10.31 3.37 5.20
CA MET A 52 9.69 2.09 4.78
C MET A 52 8.97 1.41 5.95
N GLU A 53 9.62 1.31 7.12
CA GLU A 53 9.05 0.68 8.31
C GLU A 53 7.86 1.47 8.86
N GLU A 54 7.98 2.80 8.94
CA GLU A 54 6.87 3.68 9.36
C GLU A 54 5.63 3.50 8.48
N LYS A 55 5.80 3.53 7.15
CA LYS A 55 4.69 3.41 6.20
C LYS A 55 4.12 2.00 6.15
N ARG A 56 4.97 0.97 6.26
CA ARG A 56 4.53 -0.43 6.38
C ARG A 56 3.58 -0.58 7.56
N ASP A 57 3.95 -0.08 8.73
CA ASP A 57 3.15 -0.25 9.95
C ASP A 57 1.81 0.49 9.82
N GLN A 58 1.82 1.73 9.29
CA GLN A 58 0.60 2.48 8.99
C GLN A 58 -0.36 1.73 8.06
N ILE A 59 0.15 1.11 6.99
CA ILE A 59 -0.68 0.39 6.02
C ILE A 59 -1.18 -0.94 6.57
N LEU A 60 -0.34 -1.65 7.33
CA LEU A 60 -0.75 -2.90 7.96
C LEU A 60 -1.88 -2.69 8.97
N ASP A 61 -1.89 -1.57 9.69
CA ASP A 61 -3.00 -1.21 10.59
C ASP A 61 -4.31 -1.00 9.83
N ILE A 62 -4.27 -0.36 8.65
CA ILE A 62 -5.45 -0.20 7.78
C ILE A 62 -5.93 -1.56 7.27
N ILE A 63 -5.00 -2.42 6.83
CA ILE A 63 -5.34 -3.74 6.27
C ILE A 63 -5.96 -4.67 7.33
N ARG A 64 -5.51 -4.57 8.59
CA ARG A 64 -5.90 -5.48 9.68
C ARG A 64 -7.09 -5.01 10.52
N SER A 65 -7.56 -3.77 10.36
CA SER A 65 -8.77 -3.26 11.02
C SER A 65 -10.05 -3.87 10.48
#